data_AF-A0A7J7JXD9-F1
#
_entry.id   AF-A0A7J7JXD9-F1
#
_cell.length_a   1.000
_cell.length_b   1.000
_cell.length_c   1.000
_cell.angle_alpha   90.00
_cell.angle_beta   90.00
_cell.angle_gamma   90.00
#
_symmetry.space_group_name_H-M   'P 1'
#
loop_
_entity.id
_entity.type
_entity.pdbx_description
1 polymer ?
#
loop_
_entity_poly.entity_id
_entity_poly.type
_entity_poly.pdbx_seq_one_letter_code
_entity_poly.pdbx_strand_id
1 'polypeptide(L)'
;MRVSHGFAASLLCFILPVLVHSQDTQQVCLGRGCYPATGNLLVGRENFLQASSTCGLYYPQRYCVVGDVSDIEKCFACDSRQPWSEANPDSHNITNIVTTFSKDRLRRWWQAENGQEEVSIQLDLNAEFHFTHLIITFKTFRPKSMFIERSFDFGKTWRKYRYFAEDCKKSFPEIPMGPVQSLENATICEEKYSNVLPASGGEVVFKVLPPHMKIDNPYSPEVQNLLKLTNLRVIFKELHTLGDDLLAQTREINEKYYYAIYDMVVRGSCSCYGHASECVPAEGEDSDLTDMVYSQCKCTHNTKGKNCEMCADFYNDRPWVPAIGKEIGECKKCECHDHATSCHFDPAVYHANGNVSGGVCDNCMHNTDGLNCEICKTHFYQDPSRDLRDPYVCHM
;
A
#
# COMPACT_ATOMS: atom_id res chain seq x y z
N MET A 1 11.85 39.57 -71.49
CA MET A 1 12.43 38.32 -70.93
C MET A 1 11.97 38.21 -69.49
N ARG A 2 11.63 36.97 -69.09
CA ARG A 2 10.69 36.60 -68.02
C ARG A 2 11.08 37.11 -66.62
N VAL A 3 10.12 37.72 -65.94
CA VAL A 3 10.12 37.97 -64.49
C VAL A 3 9.54 36.71 -63.82
N SER A 4 10.35 36.04 -63.01
CA SER A 4 9.96 34.87 -62.23
C SER A 4 9.27 35.30 -60.93
N HIS A 5 7.97 35.04 -60.80
CA HIS A 5 7.26 35.12 -59.53
C HIS A 5 7.57 33.88 -58.69
N GLY A 6 8.29 34.08 -57.58
CA GLY A 6 8.42 33.09 -56.52
C GLY A 6 7.15 33.07 -55.68
N PHE A 7 6.44 31.94 -55.66
CA PHE A 7 5.35 31.67 -54.73
C PHE A 7 5.92 31.49 -53.32
N ALA A 8 5.61 32.42 -52.42
CA ALA A 8 5.80 32.23 -50.99
C ALA A 8 4.64 31.38 -50.45
N ALA A 9 4.92 30.13 -50.10
CA ALA A 9 3.97 29.27 -49.40
C ALA A 9 3.94 29.64 -47.91
N SER A 10 2.87 30.31 -47.46
CA SER A 10 2.56 30.46 -46.04
C SER A 10 2.23 29.09 -45.45
N LEU A 11 3.14 28.54 -44.64
CA LEU A 11 2.80 27.45 -43.72
C LEU A 11 1.95 28.02 -42.58
N LEU A 12 0.62 27.86 -42.70
CA LEU A 12 -0.30 27.96 -41.57
C LEU A 12 -0.07 26.74 -40.67
N CYS A 13 0.68 26.94 -39.59
CA CYS A 13 0.86 25.94 -38.54
C CYS A 13 -0.45 25.86 -37.72
N PHE A 14 -1.34 24.94 -38.09
CA PHE A 14 -2.49 24.59 -37.26
C PHE A 14 -1.99 23.86 -36.01
N ILE A 15 -1.99 24.56 -34.88
CA ILE A 15 -1.83 23.94 -33.56
C ILE A 15 -3.11 23.14 -33.30
N LEU A 16 -3.08 21.83 -33.61
CA LEU A 16 -4.12 20.91 -33.17
C LEU A 16 -4.08 20.84 -31.64
N PRO A 17 -5.20 21.09 -30.93
CA PRO A 17 -5.24 20.90 -29.50
C PRO A 17 -5.04 19.41 -29.23
N VAL A 18 -4.00 19.08 -28.45
CA VAL A 18 -3.84 17.74 -27.90
C VAL A 18 -5.00 17.55 -26.93
N LEU A 19 -6.06 16.90 -27.39
CA LEU A 19 -7.12 16.36 -26.55
C LEU A 19 -6.48 15.32 -25.62
N VAL A 20 -6.16 15.76 -24.40
CA VAL A 20 -5.91 14.85 -23.28
C VAL A 20 -7.20 14.08 -23.06
N HIS A 21 -7.27 12.87 -23.62
CA HIS A 21 -8.36 11.95 -23.34
C HIS A 21 -8.22 11.53 -21.88
N SER A 22 -9.13 11.99 -21.02
CA SER A 22 -9.42 11.27 -19.79
C SER A 22 -9.92 9.89 -20.21
N GLN A 23 -9.06 8.88 -20.13
CA GLN A 23 -9.50 7.50 -20.34
C GLN A 23 -10.59 7.22 -19.30
N ASP A 24 -11.77 6.87 -19.77
CA ASP A 24 -12.85 6.44 -18.91
C ASP A 24 -12.36 5.22 -18.11
N THR A 25 -12.41 5.29 -16.79
CA THR A 25 -11.88 4.26 -15.87
C THR A 25 -12.46 2.87 -16.16
N GLN A 26 -13.67 2.82 -16.74
CA GLN A 26 -14.30 1.60 -17.21
C GLN A 26 -13.57 0.95 -18.40
N GLN A 27 -12.90 1.75 -19.23
CA GLN A 27 -12.15 1.30 -20.41
C GLN A 27 -10.84 0.60 -20.05
N VAL A 28 -10.24 0.92 -18.88
CA VAL A 28 -8.97 0.34 -18.43
C VAL A 28 -9.14 -1.10 -17.92
N CYS A 29 -10.26 -1.37 -17.24
CA CYS A 29 -10.63 -2.67 -16.67
C CYS A 29 -11.39 -3.58 -17.64
N LEU A 30 -11.79 -3.08 -18.82
CA LEU A 30 -12.61 -3.85 -19.74
C LEU A 30 -11.91 -5.16 -20.19
N GLY A 31 -12.49 -6.31 -19.83
CA GLY A 31 -12.03 -7.62 -20.28
C GLY A 31 -10.75 -8.14 -19.62
N ARG A 32 -10.29 -7.55 -18.50
CA ARG A 32 -9.07 -7.97 -17.79
C ARG A 32 -9.06 -7.48 -16.34
N GLY A 33 -8.24 -8.11 -15.50
CA GLY A 33 -7.92 -7.54 -14.19
C GLY A 33 -7.25 -6.17 -14.31
N CYS A 34 -7.55 -5.26 -13.40
CA CYS A 34 -6.99 -3.92 -13.32
C CYS A 34 -6.54 -3.59 -11.89
N TYR A 35 -5.47 -2.82 -11.77
CA TYR A 35 -4.78 -2.59 -10.51
C TYR A 35 -4.47 -1.11 -10.33
N PRO A 36 -4.62 -0.56 -9.11
CA PRO A 36 -4.27 0.82 -8.82
C PRO A 36 -2.77 1.10 -8.98
N ALA A 37 -2.42 2.35 -9.27
CA ALA A 37 -1.03 2.78 -9.27
C ALA A 37 -0.41 2.66 -7.87
N THR A 38 0.88 2.35 -7.81
CA THR A 38 1.64 2.37 -6.55
C THR A 38 2.06 3.79 -6.20
N GLY A 39 2.02 4.15 -4.92
CA GLY A 39 2.55 5.41 -4.39
C GLY A 39 3.24 5.23 -3.04
N ASN A 40 3.60 6.34 -2.40
CA ASN A 40 4.15 6.34 -1.04
C ASN A 40 3.00 6.44 -0.02
N LEU A 41 2.81 5.40 0.79
CA LEU A 41 1.73 5.32 1.77
C LEU A 41 1.87 6.35 2.90
N LEU A 42 3.04 6.96 3.08
CA LEU A 42 3.26 8.00 4.10
C LEU A 42 2.68 9.36 3.72
N VAL A 43 2.51 9.66 2.43
CA VAL A 43 1.98 10.96 1.97
C VAL A 43 0.53 11.11 2.43
N GLY A 44 0.22 12.22 3.10
CA GLY A 44 -1.09 12.47 3.69
C GLY A 44 -1.37 11.68 4.97
N ARG A 45 -0.35 11.00 5.52
CA ARG A 45 -0.45 10.16 6.72
C ARG A 45 0.60 10.50 7.78
N GLU A 46 1.04 11.75 7.82
CA GLU A 46 2.01 12.26 8.78
C GLU A 46 1.54 12.05 10.23
N ASN A 47 0.24 12.22 10.49
CA ASN A 47 -0.36 12.04 11.82
C ASN A 47 -0.48 10.57 12.25
N PHE A 48 -0.29 9.63 11.33
CA PHE A 48 -0.29 8.18 11.61
C PHE A 48 1.13 7.63 11.83
N LEU A 49 2.13 8.49 11.77
CA LEU A 49 3.53 8.15 11.94
C LEU A 49 4.01 8.57 13.34
N GLN A 50 4.65 7.64 14.04
CA GLN A 50 5.13 7.85 15.41
C GLN A 50 6.56 7.33 15.56
N ALA A 51 7.33 7.98 16.42
CA ALA A 51 8.65 7.52 16.83
C ALA A 51 8.70 7.40 18.36
N SER A 52 9.37 6.36 18.87
CA SER A 52 9.51 6.16 20.32
C SER A 52 10.49 7.13 20.98
N SER A 53 11.38 7.73 20.20
CA SER A 53 12.35 8.72 20.66
C SER A 53 12.50 9.82 19.61
N THR A 54 12.62 11.07 20.03
CA THR A 54 12.88 12.22 19.16
C THR A 54 13.61 13.27 19.97
N CYS A 55 14.72 13.81 19.43
CA CYS A 55 15.50 14.80 20.15
C CYS A 55 14.72 16.11 20.34
N GLY A 56 14.98 16.81 21.43
CA GLY A 56 14.51 18.18 21.61
C GLY A 56 13.02 18.37 21.84
N LEU A 57 12.25 17.33 22.23
CA LEU A 57 10.80 17.43 22.45
C LEU A 57 10.40 18.24 23.70
N TYR A 58 11.24 18.24 24.74
CA TYR A 58 10.95 18.93 26.02
C TYR A 58 11.86 20.15 26.26
N TYR A 59 13.13 20.04 25.88
CA TYR A 59 14.13 21.09 25.99
C TYR A 59 15.17 20.92 24.87
N PRO A 60 15.87 21.98 24.44
CA PRO A 60 16.91 21.87 23.41
C PRO A 60 18.02 20.91 23.82
N GLN A 61 18.33 19.94 22.95
CA GLN A 61 19.38 18.95 23.17
C GLN A 61 20.56 19.21 22.23
N ARG A 62 21.79 19.14 22.73
CA ARG A 62 23.00 19.28 21.92
C ARG A 62 23.36 17.94 21.27
N TYR A 63 23.75 17.93 20.00
CA TYR A 63 24.26 16.75 19.29
C TYR A 63 25.45 17.12 18.41
N CYS A 64 26.27 16.16 18.03
CA CYS A 64 27.49 16.36 17.25
C CYS A 64 27.55 15.41 16.05
N VAL A 65 27.95 15.93 14.90
CA VAL A 65 28.09 15.14 13.66
C VAL A 65 29.55 14.71 13.51
N VAL A 66 29.78 13.41 13.37
CA VAL A 66 31.09 12.83 13.07
C VAL A 66 31.33 12.89 11.55
N GLY A 67 32.37 13.59 11.11
CA GLY A 67 32.74 13.77 9.69
C GLY A 67 33.96 12.94 9.28
N ASP A 68 34.09 12.66 7.98
CA ASP A 68 35.03 11.62 7.48
C ASP A 68 36.46 12.11 7.17
N VAL A 69 36.78 13.42 7.18
CA VAL A 69 38.12 13.88 6.69
C VAL A 69 38.65 15.17 7.34
N SER A 70 38.01 15.73 8.36
CA SER A 70 38.56 16.89 9.08
C SER A 70 38.08 16.82 10.51
N ASP A 71 39.00 16.63 11.46
CA ASP A 71 38.83 16.43 12.92
C ASP A 71 38.10 17.55 13.69
N ILE A 72 37.13 18.23 13.07
CA ILE A 72 36.29 19.25 13.69
C ILE A 72 34.90 18.66 13.87
N GLU A 73 34.66 18.13 15.07
CA GLU A 73 33.31 17.83 15.54
C GLU A 73 32.45 19.09 15.46
N LYS A 74 31.44 19.08 14.57
CA LYS A 74 30.46 20.16 14.49
C LYS A 74 29.26 19.75 15.32
N CYS A 75 29.05 20.49 16.41
CA CYS A 75 27.90 20.29 17.29
C CYS A 75 26.83 21.36 17.06
N PHE A 76 25.58 20.94 17.18
CA PHE A 76 24.38 21.73 16.93
C PHE A 76 23.38 21.52 18.06
N ALA A 77 22.29 22.29 18.05
CA ALA A 77 21.16 22.10 18.95
C ALA A 77 20.00 21.46 18.17
N CYS A 78 19.22 20.60 18.83
CA CYS A 78 17.96 20.05 18.36
C CYS A 78 16.83 20.62 19.23
N ASP A 79 15.88 21.31 18.61
CA ASP A 79 14.71 21.90 19.25
C ASP A 79 13.42 21.55 18.48
N SER A 80 12.90 20.35 18.76
CA SER A 80 11.72 19.78 18.11
C SER A 80 10.40 20.13 18.82
N ARG A 81 10.41 21.07 19.77
CA ARG A 81 9.19 21.51 20.48
C ARG A 81 8.14 22.14 19.57
N GLN A 82 8.57 22.64 18.42
CA GLN A 82 7.71 23.16 17.35
C GLN A 82 8.04 22.46 16.04
N PRO A 83 7.09 22.36 15.09
CA PRO A 83 7.36 21.82 13.76
C PRO A 83 8.49 22.56 13.04
N TRP A 84 9.13 21.86 12.10
CA TRP A 84 10.14 22.47 11.25
C TRP A 84 9.56 23.65 10.45
N SER A 85 10.31 24.73 10.38
CA SER A 85 10.05 25.87 9.49
C SER A 85 11.38 26.57 9.17
N GLU A 86 11.40 27.49 8.20
CA GLU A 86 12.59 28.31 7.95
C GLU A 86 13.03 29.14 9.18
N ALA A 87 12.09 29.44 10.10
CA ALA A 87 12.38 30.11 11.37
C ALA A 87 12.81 29.14 12.49
N ASN A 88 12.56 27.84 12.33
CA ASN A 88 12.96 26.78 13.26
C ASN A 88 13.60 25.60 12.52
N PRO A 89 14.81 25.78 11.95
CA PRO A 89 15.49 24.75 11.17
C PRO A 89 16.00 23.57 12.02
N ASP A 90 16.08 23.75 13.34
CA ASP A 90 16.63 22.78 14.30
C ASP A 90 15.59 21.78 14.83
N SER A 91 14.38 21.78 14.26
CA SER A 91 13.33 20.81 14.58
C SER A 91 13.45 19.54 13.74
N HIS A 92 13.51 18.39 14.41
CA HIS A 92 13.78 17.09 13.80
C HIS A 92 12.67 16.07 14.13
N ASN A 93 11.41 16.52 14.05
CA ASN A 93 10.23 15.69 14.28
C ASN A 93 10.04 14.57 13.25
N ILE A 94 9.31 13.51 13.63
CA ILE A 94 9.13 12.32 12.79
C ILE A 94 8.43 12.62 11.46
N THR A 95 7.55 13.59 11.42
CA THR A 95 6.83 14.02 10.21
C THR A 95 7.74 14.59 9.13
N ASN A 96 8.97 15.00 9.48
CA ASN A 96 9.94 15.52 8.51
C ASN A 96 10.40 14.49 7.46
N ILE A 97 10.25 13.19 7.72
CA ILE A 97 10.69 12.13 6.78
C ILE A 97 9.70 11.89 5.65
N VAL A 98 8.50 12.48 5.72
CA VAL A 98 7.48 12.40 4.68
C VAL A 98 7.81 13.42 3.60
N THR A 99 8.58 12.99 2.59
CA THR A 99 9.01 13.88 1.50
C THR A 99 8.15 13.72 0.26
N THR A 100 7.52 14.81 -0.20
CA THR A 100 6.83 14.91 -1.49
C THR A 100 7.80 15.31 -2.60
N PHE A 101 8.72 14.43 -3.01
CA PHE A 101 9.67 14.61 -4.14
C PHE A 101 10.37 15.99 -4.26
N SER A 102 10.43 16.78 -3.19
CA SER A 102 10.80 18.18 -3.25
C SER A 102 12.32 18.33 -3.25
N LYS A 103 12.81 19.41 -3.86
CA LYS A 103 14.25 19.75 -3.91
C LYS A 103 14.88 19.90 -2.52
N ASP A 104 14.06 19.98 -1.46
CA ASP A 104 14.45 20.17 -0.07
C ASP A 104 14.47 18.88 0.76
N ARG A 105 14.34 17.68 0.16
CA ARG A 105 14.30 16.39 0.89
C ARG A 105 15.49 16.15 1.83
N LEU A 106 16.64 16.77 1.57
CA LEU A 106 17.85 16.66 2.41
C LEU A 106 17.98 17.77 3.46
N ARG A 107 17.04 18.72 3.51
CA ARG A 107 17.07 19.85 4.46
C ARG A 107 16.35 19.54 5.77
N ARG A 108 15.44 18.56 5.76
CA ARG A 108 14.66 18.14 6.92
C ARG A 108 14.96 16.67 7.18
N TRP A 109 14.90 16.27 8.43
CA TRP A 109 15.09 14.89 8.84
C TRP A 109 14.39 14.66 10.18
N TRP A 110 14.20 13.39 10.53
CA TRP A 110 13.89 12.98 11.90
C TRP A 110 15.16 12.56 12.62
N GLN A 111 15.25 12.82 13.92
CA GLN A 111 16.38 12.42 14.75
C GLN A 111 15.93 11.93 16.13
N ALA A 112 16.45 10.76 16.54
CA ALA A 112 16.27 10.20 17.86
C ALA A 112 17.11 10.93 18.92
N GLU A 113 16.85 10.68 20.20
CA GLU A 113 17.71 11.17 21.27
C GLU A 113 19.11 10.51 21.23
N ASN A 114 20.09 11.22 21.76
CA ASN A 114 21.48 10.80 21.84
C ASN A 114 21.67 9.52 22.67
N GLY A 115 22.47 8.59 22.16
CA GLY A 115 22.84 7.34 22.82
C GLY A 115 21.72 6.31 22.97
N GLN A 116 20.52 6.59 22.45
CA GLN A 116 19.39 5.64 22.54
C GLN A 116 19.49 4.58 21.45
N GLU A 117 19.73 3.33 21.85
CA GLU A 117 19.86 2.22 20.90
C GLU A 117 18.52 1.59 20.51
N GLU A 118 17.58 1.46 21.45
CA GLU A 118 16.26 0.87 21.22
C GLU A 118 15.24 1.94 20.81
N VAL A 119 15.12 2.15 19.50
CA VAL A 119 14.21 3.17 18.95
C VAL A 119 13.34 2.54 17.87
N SER A 120 12.05 2.89 17.84
CA SER A 120 11.11 2.40 16.84
C SER A 120 10.40 3.53 16.11
N ILE A 121 10.15 3.32 14.82
CA ILE A 121 9.21 4.12 14.01
C ILE A 121 8.03 3.23 13.65
N GLN A 122 6.81 3.71 13.89
CA GLN A 122 5.57 3.00 13.63
C GLN A 122 4.64 3.82 12.72
N LEU A 123 4.08 3.16 11.71
CA LEU A 123 3.03 3.68 10.84
C LEU A 123 1.76 2.86 11.05
N ASP A 124 0.68 3.51 11.43
CA ASP A 124 -0.64 2.89 11.67
C ASP A 124 -1.65 3.32 10.61
N LEU A 125 -1.91 2.47 9.61
CA LEU A 125 -2.81 2.80 8.50
C LEU A 125 -4.27 2.64 8.92
N ASN A 126 -5.13 3.48 8.34
CA ASN A 126 -6.57 3.47 8.56
C ASN A 126 -7.33 2.39 7.76
N ALA A 127 -6.63 1.69 6.86
CA ALA A 127 -7.18 0.64 6.00
C ALA A 127 -6.12 -0.42 5.67
N GLU A 128 -6.53 -1.49 4.99
CA GLU A 128 -5.63 -2.51 4.46
C GLU A 128 -5.03 -2.05 3.12
N PHE A 129 -3.71 -2.08 3.01
CA PHE A 129 -2.97 -1.77 1.78
C PHE A 129 -2.12 -2.97 1.35
N HIS A 130 -1.74 -2.97 0.08
CA HIS A 130 -0.66 -3.81 -0.42
C HIS A 130 0.68 -3.07 -0.31
N PHE A 131 1.60 -3.64 0.46
CA PHE A 131 2.95 -3.15 0.65
C PHE A 131 3.93 -3.88 -0.26
N THR A 132 4.78 -3.14 -0.96
CA THR A 132 5.72 -3.69 -1.95
C THR A 132 7.16 -3.61 -1.48
N HIS A 133 7.59 -2.43 -1.06
CA HIS A 133 8.96 -2.20 -0.59
C HIS A 133 9.07 -0.97 0.29
N LEU A 134 10.06 -1.01 1.19
CA LEU A 134 10.47 0.08 2.06
C LEU A 134 11.87 0.53 1.65
N ILE A 135 12.06 1.84 1.60
CA ILE A 135 13.37 2.48 1.46
C ILE A 135 13.50 3.47 2.61
N ILE A 136 14.62 3.42 3.33
CA ILE A 136 14.96 4.38 4.37
C ILE A 136 16.32 4.98 4.03
N THR A 137 16.39 6.30 3.93
CA THR A 137 17.64 7.03 3.67
C THR A 137 18.12 7.67 4.97
N PHE A 138 19.23 7.17 5.51
CA PHE A 138 19.77 7.64 6.78
C PHE A 138 20.63 8.89 6.61
N LYS A 139 20.49 9.82 7.56
CA LYS A 139 21.35 10.99 7.69
C LYS A 139 22.64 10.66 8.42
N THR A 140 22.57 9.78 9.42
CA THR A 140 23.73 9.22 10.14
C THR A 140 24.08 7.84 9.57
N PHE A 141 24.99 7.12 10.22
CA PHE A 141 25.21 5.71 9.94
C PHE A 141 23.89 4.93 10.02
N ARG A 142 23.76 3.92 9.16
CA ARG A 142 22.66 2.96 9.26
C ARG A 142 22.78 2.20 10.59
N PRO A 143 21.67 1.66 11.13
CA PRO A 143 21.72 0.87 12.35
C PRO A 143 22.66 -0.32 12.23
N LYS A 144 23.43 -0.58 13.29
CA LYS A 144 24.28 -1.76 13.39
C LYS A 144 23.45 -3.03 13.43
N SER A 145 22.30 -2.98 14.09
CA SER A 145 21.25 -3.99 13.96
C SER A 145 19.86 -3.39 14.04
N MET A 146 18.94 -3.95 13.25
CA MET A 146 17.54 -3.53 13.18
C MET A 146 16.66 -4.66 12.63
N PHE A 147 15.35 -4.54 12.80
CA PHE A 147 14.39 -5.40 12.10
C PHE A 147 13.13 -4.64 11.73
N ILE A 148 12.42 -5.17 10.73
CA ILE A 148 11.12 -4.67 10.29
C ILE A 148 10.07 -5.70 10.70
N GLU A 149 8.97 -5.22 11.26
CA GLU A 149 7.78 -6.02 11.53
C GLU A 149 6.53 -5.32 11.04
N ARG A 150 5.46 -6.10 10.96
CA ARG A 150 4.17 -5.61 10.46
C ARG A 150 2.98 -6.32 11.07
N SER A 151 1.83 -5.72 10.85
CA SER A 151 0.51 -6.27 11.12
C SER A 151 -0.38 -6.08 9.88
N PHE A 152 -1.36 -6.96 9.71
CA PHE A 152 -2.50 -6.76 8.81
C PHE A 152 -3.84 -6.86 9.54
N ASP A 153 -3.83 -6.86 10.87
CA ASP A 153 -5.02 -6.99 11.72
C ASP A 153 -5.16 -5.83 12.71
N PHE A 154 -4.69 -4.65 12.30
CA PHE A 154 -4.73 -3.40 13.05
C PHE A 154 -3.95 -3.44 14.38
N GLY A 155 -2.82 -4.14 14.39
CA GLY A 155 -1.82 -4.13 15.45
C GLY A 155 -2.03 -5.22 16.50
N LYS A 156 -2.95 -6.15 16.26
CA LYS A 156 -3.24 -7.26 17.18
C LYS A 156 -2.15 -8.32 17.14
N THR A 157 -1.68 -8.68 15.95
CA THR A 157 -0.57 -9.62 15.77
C THR A 157 0.54 -9.01 14.93
N TRP A 158 1.78 -9.27 15.34
CA TRP A 158 2.97 -8.74 14.67
C TRP A 158 3.82 -9.88 14.12
N ARG A 159 4.26 -9.73 12.88
CA ARG A 159 5.15 -10.69 12.21
C ARG A 159 6.41 -9.97 11.71
N LYS A 160 7.54 -10.66 11.85
CA LYS A 160 8.86 -10.15 11.43
C LYS A 160 9.02 -10.32 9.93
N TYR A 161 9.29 -9.21 9.24
CA TYR A 161 9.58 -9.22 7.80
C TYR A 161 11.03 -9.62 7.52
N ARG A 162 11.98 -8.88 8.11
CA ARG A 162 13.40 -9.03 7.84
C ARG A 162 14.24 -8.45 8.97
N TYR A 163 15.40 -9.06 9.18
CA TYR A 163 16.43 -8.60 10.09
C TYR A 163 17.62 -8.06 9.28
N PHE A 164 18.29 -7.05 9.82
CA PHE A 164 19.52 -6.49 9.27
C PHE A 164 20.51 -6.31 10.41
N ALA A 165 21.74 -6.79 10.24
CA ALA A 165 22.79 -6.64 11.24
C ALA A 165 24.16 -6.61 10.57
N GLU A 166 25.15 -5.94 11.18
CA GLU A 166 26.55 -6.00 10.73
C GLU A 166 27.10 -7.43 10.81
N ASP A 167 26.75 -8.14 11.88
CA ASP A 167 27.03 -9.57 12.07
C ASP A 167 25.73 -10.26 12.49
N CYS A 168 25.07 -10.91 11.53
CA CYS A 168 23.79 -11.57 11.75
C CYS A 168 23.89 -12.71 12.77
N LYS A 169 25.00 -13.45 12.80
CA LYS A 169 25.19 -14.56 13.75
C LYS A 169 25.35 -14.06 15.17
N LYS A 170 25.91 -12.87 15.35
CA LYS A 170 26.06 -12.25 16.66
C LYS A 170 24.76 -11.61 17.16
N SER A 171 24.12 -10.76 16.36
CA SER A 171 22.93 -10.01 16.81
C SER A 171 21.65 -10.84 16.76
N PHE A 172 21.54 -11.77 15.80
CA PHE A 172 20.34 -12.57 15.56
C PHE A 172 20.68 -14.06 15.28
N PRO A 173 21.27 -14.79 16.23
CA PRO A 173 21.83 -16.14 16.02
C PRO A 173 20.81 -17.18 15.55
N GLU A 174 19.53 -17.01 15.87
CA GLU A 174 18.46 -17.95 15.52
C GLU A 174 17.86 -17.70 14.13
N ILE A 175 18.19 -16.58 13.48
CA ILE A 175 17.57 -16.18 12.22
C ILE A 175 18.41 -16.71 11.05
N PRO A 176 17.79 -17.39 10.06
CA PRO A 176 18.52 -17.91 8.92
C PRO A 176 19.09 -16.78 8.05
N MET A 177 20.21 -17.06 7.40
CA MET A 177 20.86 -16.18 6.43
C MET A 177 20.77 -16.77 5.02
N GLY A 178 21.05 -15.93 4.01
CA GLY A 178 21.06 -16.33 2.62
C GLY A 178 19.74 -16.02 1.89
N PRO A 179 19.54 -16.53 0.66
CA PRO A 179 18.36 -16.22 -0.12
C PRO A 179 17.11 -16.85 0.50
N VAL A 180 15.98 -16.15 0.39
CA VAL A 180 14.67 -16.70 0.76
C VAL A 180 14.36 -17.91 -0.13
N GLN A 181 14.06 -19.04 0.51
CA GLN A 181 13.75 -20.31 -0.17
C GLN A 181 12.25 -20.58 -0.31
N SER A 182 11.44 -20.04 0.60
CA SER A 182 9.97 -20.17 0.60
C SER A 182 9.31 -18.89 1.11
N LEU A 183 8.12 -18.57 0.60
CA LEU A 183 7.34 -17.43 1.04
C LEU A 183 6.71 -17.63 2.44
N GLU A 184 6.45 -18.87 2.83
CA GLU A 184 5.95 -19.19 4.18
C GLU A 184 6.97 -18.85 5.27
N ASN A 185 8.26 -19.04 4.96
CA ASN A 185 9.39 -18.79 5.85
C ASN A 185 10.33 -17.74 5.25
N ALA A 186 9.77 -16.57 4.91
CA ALA A 186 10.49 -15.50 4.22
C ALA A 186 11.43 -14.66 5.12
N THR A 187 11.41 -14.90 6.43
CA THR A 187 12.17 -14.13 7.41
C THR A 187 13.63 -14.58 7.42
N ILE A 188 14.53 -13.67 7.04
CA ILE A 188 15.99 -13.89 7.02
C ILE A 188 16.71 -12.68 7.64
N CYS A 189 18.01 -12.85 7.90
CA CYS A 189 18.92 -11.77 8.26
C CYS A 189 19.86 -11.41 7.09
N GLU A 190 19.98 -10.11 6.78
CA GLU A 190 20.84 -9.58 5.71
C GLU A 190 21.90 -8.61 6.26
N GLU A 191 23.17 -8.83 5.92
CA GLU A 191 24.27 -7.97 6.40
C GLU A 191 24.55 -6.75 5.51
N LYS A 192 24.14 -6.81 4.23
CA LYS A 192 24.49 -5.82 3.20
C LYS A 192 24.08 -4.37 3.52
N TYR A 193 23.09 -4.15 4.39
CA TYR A 193 22.55 -2.82 4.71
C TYR A 193 22.96 -2.30 6.10
N SER A 194 23.81 -3.02 6.83
CA SER A 194 24.22 -2.64 8.19
C SER A 194 25.70 -2.25 8.30
N ASN A 195 26.42 -2.16 7.18
CA ASN A 195 27.78 -1.63 7.17
C ASN A 195 27.82 -0.15 7.59
N VAL A 196 28.91 0.25 8.25
CA VAL A 196 29.16 1.63 8.70
C VAL A 196 29.10 2.65 7.56
N LEU A 197 29.71 2.35 6.40
CA LEU A 197 29.74 3.29 5.27
C LEU A 197 28.52 3.15 4.34
N PRO A 198 28.02 4.25 3.75
CA PRO A 198 28.51 5.64 3.90
C PRO A 198 28.07 6.28 5.23
N ALA A 199 28.81 7.31 5.67
CA ALA A 199 28.50 8.04 6.91
C ALA A 199 27.18 8.81 6.88
N SER A 200 26.69 9.14 5.68
CA SER A 200 25.42 9.80 5.44
C SER A 200 24.87 9.37 4.07
N GLY A 201 23.55 9.37 3.92
CA GLY A 201 22.88 8.92 2.70
C GLY A 201 22.89 7.40 2.52
N GLY A 202 23.21 6.63 3.57
CA GLY A 202 23.13 5.17 3.53
C GLY A 202 21.68 4.72 3.45
N GLU A 203 21.38 3.84 2.50
CA GLU A 203 20.02 3.31 2.33
C GLU A 203 19.87 1.90 2.92
N VAL A 204 18.68 1.63 3.47
CA VAL A 204 18.18 0.29 3.77
C VAL A 204 16.97 0.04 2.87
N VAL A 205 17.03 -1.03 2.06
CA VAL A 205 15.96 -1.37 1.11
C VAL A 205 15.41 -2.75 1.43
N PHE A 206 14.12 -2.81 1.73
CA PHE A 206 13.39 -4.05 1.94
C PHE A 206 12.35 -4.25 0.84
N LYS A 207 12.38 -5.40 0.17
CA LYS A 207 11.34 -5.82 -0.78
C LYS A 207 10.58 -7.00 -0.18
N VAL A 208 9.25 -6.90 -0.14
CA VAL A 208 8.36 -7.91 0.45
C VAL A 208 8.47 -9.23 -0.29
N LEU A 209 8.31 -9.20 -1.61
CA LEU A 209 8.46 -10.37 -2.47
C LEU A 209 9.90 -10.45 -3.00
N PRO A 210 10.58 -11.60 -2.83
CA PRO A 210 11.93 -11.77 -3.34
C PRO A 210 11.97 -11.75 -4.88
N PRO A 211 12.84 -10.93 -5.49
CA PRO A 211 12.82 -10.68 -6.94
C PRO A 211 13.22 -11.91 -7.78
N HIS A 212 13.89 -12.90 -7.18
CA HIS A 212 14.31 -14.12 -7.86
C HIS A 212 13.22 -15.20 -7.92
N MET A 213 12.11 -15.04 -7.17
CA MET A 213 11.02 -16.00 -7.16
C MET A 213 9.92 -15.58 -8.14
N LYS A 214 9.45 -16.55 -8.94
CA LYS A 214 8.28 -16.37 -9.80
C LYS A 214 7.01 -16.55 -8.97
N ILE A 215 6.08 -15.61 -9.09
CA ILE A 215 4.79 -15.66 -8.42
C ILE A 215 3.73 -16.06 -9.45
N ASP A 216 3.20 -17.28 -9.33
CA ASP A 216 2.15 -17.76 -10.24
C ASP A 216 0.76 -17.25 -9.84
N ASN A 217 0.43 -17.27 -8.55
CA ASN A 217 -0.83 -16.72 -8.02
C ASN A 217 -0.57 -15.62 -6.97
N PRO A 218 -0.82 -14.33 -7.31
CA PRO A 218 -0.62 -13.23 -6.37
C PRO A 218 -1.63 -13.20 -5.21
N TYR A 219 -2.73 -13.94 -5.30
CA TYR A 219 -3.77 -14.03 -4.25
C TYR A 219 -3.69 -15.32 -3.43
N SER A 220 -2.64 -16.12 -3.62
CA SER A 220 -2.35 -17.25 -2.74
C SER A 220 -2.17 -16.78 -1.28
N PRO A 221 -2.55 -17.60 -0.28
CA PRO A 221 -2.42 -17.22 1.13
C PRO A 221 -1.01 -16.78 1.51
N GLU A 222 0.02 -17.42 0.97
CA GLU A 222 1.43 -17.14 1.28
C GLU A 222 1.85 -15.75 0.78
N VAL A 223 1.42 -15.38 -0.44
CA VAL A 223 1.71 -14.06 -1.02
C VAL A 223 0.90 -12.97 -0.32
N GLN A 224 -0.40 -13.18 -0.13
CA GLN A 224 -1.28 -12.21 0.53
C GLN A 224 -0.88 -11.97 1.97
N ASN A 225 -0.49 -13.03 2.68
CA ASN A 225 0.05 -12.92 4.03
C ASN A 225 1.29 -12.03 4.08
N LEU A 226 2.07 -11.91 3.00
CA LEU A 226 3.22 -11.02 2.91
C LEU A 226 2.88 -9.62 2.44
N LEU A 227 1.97 -9.44 1.47
CA LEU A 227 1.67 -8.14 0.89
C LEU A 227 0.74 -7.27 1.74
N LYS A 228 -0.19 -7.86 2.49
CA LYS A 228 -1.18 -7.11 3.29
C LYS A 228 -0.50 -6.35 4.43
N LEU A 229 -0.90 -5.08 4.58
CA LEU A 229 -0.36 -4.17 5.58
C LEU A 229 -1.46 -3.28 6.15
N THR A 230 -1.57 -3.25 7.48
CA THR A 230 -2.29 -2.23 8.25
C THR A 230 -1.34 -1.46 9.18
N ASN A 231 -0.26 -2.09 9.64
CA ASN A 231 0.73 -1.41 10.48
C ASN A 231 2.14 -1.85 10.09
N LEU A 232 3.07 -0.91 10.05
CA LEU A 232 4.49 -1.15 9.81
C LEU A 232 5.27 -0.61 11.00
N ARG A 233 6.20 -1.40 11.53
CA ARG A 233 7.13 -0.94 12.56
C ARG A 233 8.56 -1.28 12.18
N VAL A 234 9.43 -0.30 12.26
CA VAL A 234 10.88 -0.43 12.08
C VAL A 234 11.52 -0.24 13.45
N ILE A 235 12.32 -1.22 13.88
CA ILE A 235 12.95 -1.22 15.21
C ILE A 235 14.45 -1.24 15.03
N PHE A 236 15.10 -0.20 15.56
CA PHE A 236 16.55 -0.11 15.69
C PHE A 236 16.98 -0.71 17.02
N LYS A 237 18.11 -1.43 17.02
CA LYS A 237 18.56 -2.21 18.17
C LYS A 237 19.96 -1.86 18.64
N GLU A 238 20.88 -1.55 17.74
CA GLU A 238 22.27 -1.23 18.08
C GLU A 238 22.80 -0.08 17.20
N LEU A 239 23.58 0.82 17.81
CA LEU A 239 24.30 1.89 17.13
C LEU A 239 25.70 1.44 16.69
N HIS A 240 26.25 2.10 15.68
CA HIS A 240 27.68 2.01 15.36
C HIS A 240 28.45 3.00 16.24
N THR A 241 29.44 2.51 16.99
CA THR A 241 30.17 3.30 17.99
C THR A 241 31.61 3.63 17.60
N LEU A 242 32.08 3.24 16.41
CA LEU A 242 33.43 3.50 15.89
C LEU A 242 34.60 3.18 16.86
N GLY A 243 34.38 2.28 17.82
CA GLY A 243 35.37 1.91 18.85
C GLY A 243 35.19 2.62 20.19
N ASP A 244 34.30 3.61 20.29
CA ASP A 244 33.88 4.18 21.58
C ASP A 244 32.98 3.21 22.34
N ASP A 245 33.11 3.22 23.66
CA ASP A 245 32.26 2.45 24.57
C ASP A 245 31.10 3.30 25.07
N LEU A 246 29.89 3.06 24.54
CA LEU A 246 28.66 3.72 25.00
C LEU A 246 28.35 3.45 26.49
N LEU A 247 28.87 2.37 27.07
CA LEU A 247 28.68 2.06 28.50
C LEU A 247 29.42 3.03 29.41
N ALA A 248 30.46 3.71 28.91
CA ALA A 248 31.12 4.78 29.64
C ALA A 248 30.18 5.99 29.87
N GLN A 249 29.09 6.10 29.08
CA GLN A 249 28.02 7.10 29.19
C GLN A 249 28.50 8.55 29.35
N THR A 250 29.67 8.89 28.81
CA THR A 250 30.15 10.26 28.86
C THR A 250 29.33 11.12 27.92
N ARG A 251 29.17 12.40 28.27
CA ARG A 251 28.42 13.34 27.46
C ARG A 251 29.02 13.49 26.06
N GLU A 252 30.35 13.56 25.95
CA GLU A 252 31.02 13.68 24.65
C GLU A 252 30.80 12.47 23.74
N ILE A 253 30.69 11.27 24.30
CA ILE A 253 30.43 10.05 23.54
C ILE A 253 28.96 10.02 23.09
N ASN A 254 28.01 10.20 24.02
CA ASN A 254 26.59 10.07 23.70
C ASN A 254 26.10 11.11 22.69
N GLU A 255 26.61 12.35 22.74
CA GLU A 255 26.24 13.43 21.82
C GLU A 255 26.55 13.10 20.34
N LYS A 256 27.36 12.08 20.04
CA LYS A 256 27.79 11.69 18.68
C LYS A 256 26.96 10.57 18.05
N TYR A 257 26.28 9.75 18.87
CA TYR A 257 25.65 8.51 18.42
C TYR A 257 24.14 8.60 18.54
N TYR A 258 23.45 8.63 17.40
CA TYR A 258 22.00 8.71 17.32
C TYR A 258 21.52 8.27 15.94
N TYR A 259 20.26 7.83 15.85
CA TYR A 259 19.60 7.57 14.57
C TYR A 259 19.05 8.87 13.97
N ALA A 260 19.30 9.10 12.69
CA ALA A 260 18.66 10.18 11.95
C ALA A 260 18.32 9.72 10.52
N ILE A 261 17.15 10.12 10.04
CA ILE A 261 16.58 9.68 8.74
C ILE A 261 16.17 10.89 7.93
N TYR A 262 16.72 11.03 6.72
CA TYR A 262 16.30 12.05 5.77
C TYR A 262 14.89 11.78 5.27
N ASP A 263 14.66 10.59 4.72
CA ASP A 263 13.36 10.19 4.20
C ASP A 263 13.08 8.70 4.42
N MET A 264 11.79 8.38 4.43
CA MET A 264 11.29 7.02 4.40
C MET A 264 10.23 6.93 3.31
N VAL A 265 10.29 5.88 2.49
CA VAL A 265 9.31 5.60 1.43
C VAL A 265 8.70 4.23 1.69
N VAL A 266 7.41 4.22 2.04
CA VAL A 266 6.62 3.01 2.20
C VAL A 266 5.83 2.82 0.91
N ARG A 267 6.38 2.09 -0.06
CA ARG A 267 5.75 1.96 -1.37
C ARG A 267 4.68 0.88 -1.37
N GLY A 268 3.47 1.26 -1.76
CA GLY A 268 2.33 0.36 -1.82
C GLY A 268 1.20 0.86 -2.70
N SER A 269 0.09 0.14 -2.69
CA SER A 269 -1.17 0.51 -3.35
C SER A 269 -2.34 0.12 -2.45
N CYS A 270 -3.52 0.67 -2.70
CA CYS A 270 -4.75 0.08 -2.17
C CYS A 270 -4.96 -1.35 -2.71
N SER A 271 -5.67 -2.17 -1.94
CA SER A 271 -5.97 -3.56 -2.27
C SER A 271 -7.35 -3.65 -2.90
N CYS A 272 -7.43 -3.92 -4.22
CA CYS A 272 -8.71 -3.98 -4.94
C CYS A 272 -9.00 -5.33 -5.62
N TYR A 273 -8.23 -6.37 -5.28
CA TYR A 273 -8.35 -7.72 -5.84
C TYR A 273 -8.42 -7.82 -7.38
N GLY A 274 -7.89 -6.83 -8.10
CA GLY A 274 -7.90 -6.79 -9.56
C GLY A 274 -9.19 -6.22 -10.17
N HIS A 275 -10.09 -5.66 -9.37
CA HIS A 275 -11.38 -5.11 -9.78
C HIS A 275 -11.47 -3.58 -9.71
N ALA A 276 -10.34 -2.87 -9.57
CA ALA A 276 -10.33 -1.40 -9.69
C ALA A 276 -8.98 -0.90 -10.22
N SER A 277 -9.02 0.08 -11.12
CA SER A 277 -7.82 0.75 -11.64
C SER A 277 -7.38 1.95 -10.80
N GLU A 278 -8.23 2.41 -9.88
CA GLU A 278 -7.98 3.59 -9.07
C GLU A 278 -8.68 3.50 -7.71
N CYS A 279 -8.19 4.29 -6.77
CA CYS A 279 -8.77 4.47 -5.45
C CYS A 279 -9.13 5.92 -5.23
N VAL A 280 -10.23 6.12 -4.51
CA VAL A 280 -10.86 7.41 -4.25
C VAL A 280 -10.82 7.71 -2.76
N PRO A 281 -10.87 9.01 -2.37
CA PRO A 281 -11.00 9.39 -0.96
C PRO A 281 -12.18 8.66 -0.31
N ALA A 282 -11.99 8.19 0.92
CA ALA A 282 -13.12 7.68 1.69
C ALA A 282 -14.09 8.83 2.03
N GLU A 283 -15.34 8.51 2.36
CA GLU A 283 -16.32 9.54 2.77
C GLU A 283 -15.78 10.39 3.93
N GLY A 284 -15.64 11.70 3.70
CA GLY A 284 -15.12 12.65 4.69
C GLY A 284 -13.59 12.82 4.70
N GLU A 285 -12.84 12.12 3.82
CA GLU A 285 -11.44 12.43 3.56
C GLU A 285 -11.30 13.60 2.58
N ASP A 286 -10.27 14.42 2.77
CA ASP A 286 -9.94 15.54 1.89
C ASP A 286 -9.45 15.04 0.52
N SER A 287 -10.07 15.50 -0.56
CA SER A 287 -9.76 15.07 -1.93
C SER A 287 -8.58 15.79 -2.56
N ASP A 288 -8.05 16.84 -1.91
CA ASP A 288 -7.06 17.75 -2.53
C ASP A 288 -5.58 17.36 -2.30
N LEU A 289 -5.32 16.22 -1.62
CA LEU A 289 -3.94 15.76 -1.40
C LEU A 289 -3.38 15.08 -2.65
N THR A 290 -2.54 15.83 -3.38
CA THR A 290 -1.81 15.32 -4.54
C THR A 290 -0.85 14.20 -4.11
N ASP A 291 -0.74 13.15 -4.93
CA ASP A 291 0.13 11.96 -4.73
C ASP A 291 -0.20 11.04 -3.53
N MET A 292 -1.28 11.32 -2.79
CA MET A 292 -1.76 10.42 -1.74
C MET A 292 -2.35 9.14 -2.35
N VAL A 293 -1.98 7.99 -1.79
CA VAL A 293 -2.62 6.71 -2.12
C VAL A 293 -3.88 6.58 -1.28
N TYR A 294 -5.05 6.74 -1.89
CA TYR A 294 -6.34 6.57 -1.20
C TYR A 294 -6.63 5.11 -0.87
N SER A 295 -7.54 4.87 0.09
CA SER A 295 -7.84 3.54 0.63
C SER A 295 -9.02 2.84 -0.02
N GLN A 296 -9.99 3.58 -0.58
CA GLN A 296 -11.24 3.01 -1.06
C GLN A 296 -11.20 2.77 -2.57
N CYS A 297 -11.43 1.53 -2.99
CA CYS A 297 -11.43 1.15 -4.39
C CYS A 297 -12.67 1.68 -5.13
N LYS A 298 -12.46 2.18 -6.35
CA LYS A 298 -13.56 2.44 -7.27
C LYS A 298 -13.90 1.15 -8.02
N CYS A 299 -14.74 0.32 -7.40
CA CYS A 299 -14.99 -1.03 -7.88
C CYS A 299 -15.63 -1.11 -9.26
N THR A 300 -15.21 -2.12 -10.02
CA THR A 300 -15.71 -2.50 -11.34
C THR A 300 -16.10 -3.99 -11.31
N HIS A 301 -16.29 -4.66 -12.46
CA HIS A 301 -16.55 -6.11 -12.51
C HIS A 301 -17.76 -6.56 -11.65
N ASN A 302 -18.75 -5.67 -11.48
CA ASN A 302 -19.91 -5.84 -10.61
C ASN A 302 -19.53 -6.27 -9.18
N THR A 303 -18.42 -5.74 -8.68
CA THR A 303 -17.98 -5.93 -7.29
C THR A 303 -18.30 -4.71 -6.44
N LYS A 304 -18.33 -4.90 -5.12
CA LYS A 304 -18.50 -3.86 -4.11
C LYS A 304 -17.69 -4.19 -2.86
N GLY A 305 -17.72 -3.27 -1.90
CA GLY A 305 -16.89 -3.31 -0.70
C GLY A 305 -15.77 -2.28 -0.78
N LYS A 306 -15.03 -2.09 0.31
CA LYS A 306 -13.94 -1.09 0.33
C LYS A 306 -12.78 -1.49 -0.59
N ASN A 307 -12.59 -2.79 -0.73
CA ASN A 307 -11.52 -3.44 -1.48
C ASN A 307 -12.06 -4.23 -2.69
N CYS A 308 -13.35 -4.10 -3.03
CA CYS A 308 -14.00 -4.91 -4.07
C CYS A 308 -14.03 -6.41 -3.75
N GLU A 309 -14.13 -6.74 -2.46
CA GLU A 309 -14.07 -8.08 -1.88
C GLU A 309 -15.41 -8.85 -1.89
N MET A 310 -16.46 -8.26 -2.47
CA MET A 310 -17.79 -8.85 -2.57
C MET A 310 -18.40 -8.60 -3.94
N CYS A 311 -19.35 -9.43 -4.36
CA CYS A 311 -20.21 -9.11 -5.49
C CYS A 311 -21.22 -8.01 -5.14
N ALA A 312 -21.49 -7.14 -6.11
CA ALA A 312 -22.56 -6.16 -6.03
C ALA A 312 -23.92 -6.85 -5.82
N ASP A 313 -24.88 -6.13 -5.26
CA ASP A 313 -26.22 -6.66 -5.05
C ASP A 313 -26.81 -7.15 -6.36
N PHE A 314 -27.43 -8.33 -6.34
CA PHE A 314 -28.01 -8.99 -7.50
C PHE A 314 -27.01 -9.59 -8.51
N TYR A 315 -25.71 -9.59 -8.19
CA TYR A 315 -24.65 -10.21 -9.00
C TYR A 315 -24.06 -11.47 -8.34
N ASN A 316 -24.91 -12.24 -7.65
CA ASN A 316 -24.53 -13.39 -6.84
C ASN A 316 -24.74 -14.74 -7.55
N ASP A 317 -24.72 -14.80 -8.89
CA ASP A 317 -24.92 -16.05 -9.63
C ASP A 317 -23.72 -17.02 -9.55
N ARG A 318 -22.56 -16.50 -9.15
CA ARG A 318 -21.29 -17.24 -9.04
C ARG A 318 -20.51 -16.78 -7.80
N PRO A 319 -19.60 -17.63 -7.28
CA PRO A 319 -18.73 -17.20 -6.19
C PRO A 319 -17.83 -16.05 -6.64
N TRP A 320 -17.60 -15.09 -5.75
CA TRP A 320 -16.62 -14.04 -5.96
C TRP A 320 -15.21 -14.64 -6.04
N VAL A 321 -14.40 -14.15 -6.98
CA VAL A 321 -13.00 -14.51 -7.13
C VAL A 321 -12.18 -13.29 -7.56
N PRO A 322 -10.92 -13.15 -7.11
CA PRO A 322 -10.05 -12.06 -7.56
C PRO A 322 -9.68 -12.22 -9.04
N ALA A 323 -9.32 -11.11 -9.70
CA ALA A 323 -8.89 -11.16 -11.10
C ALA A 323 -7.44 -11.67 -11.23
N ILE A 324 -7.23 -12.83 -11.85
CA ILE A 324 -5.90 -13.46 -12.03
C ILE A 324 -5.66 -13.79 -13.51
N GLY A 325 -4.64 -13.16 -14.10
CA GLY A 325 -4.22 -13.46 -15.47
C GLY A 325 -5.37 -13.22 -16.48
N LYS A 326 -5.93 -14.31 -17.02
CA LYS A 326 -7.08 -14.26 -17.95
C LYS A 326 -8.44 -14.42 -17.26
N GLU A 327 -8.46 -14.86 -16.00
CA GLU A 327 -9.67 -14.97 -15.21
C GLU A 327 -9.99 -13.59 -14.62
N ILE A 328 -11.00 -12.93 -15.18
CA ILE A 328 -11.38 -11.57 -14.77
C ILE A 328 -12.08 -11.59 -13.40
N GLY A 329 -12.77 -12.70 -13.08
CA GLY A 329 -13.53 -12.82 -11.83
C GLY A 329 -14.73 -11.88 -11.73
N GLU A 330 -15.30 -11.47 -12.86
CA GLU A 330 -16.48 -10.59 -12.86
C GLU A 330 -17.69 -11.30 -12.24
N CYS A 331 -18.33 -10.62 -11.29
CA CYS A 331 -19.55 -11.09 -10.66
C CYS A 331 -20.70 -11.09 -11.66
N LYS A 332 -21.52 -12.15 -11.62
CA LYS A 332 -22.53 -12.42 -12.63
C LYS A 332 -23.92 -12.15 -12.08
N LYS A 333 -24.71 -11.38 -12.84
CA LYS A 333 -26.09 -11.04 -12.51
C LYS A 333 -26.95 -12.32 -12.38
N CYS A 334 -27.78 -12.38 -11.35
CA CYS A 334 -28.78 -13.44 -11.21
C CYS A 334 -29.88 -13.31 -12.28
N GLU A 335 -30.41 -14.44 -12.72
CA GLU A 335 -31.57 -14.49 -13.61
C GLU A 335 -32.81 -14.79 -12.77
N CYS A 336 -33.63 -13.77 -12.53
CA CYS A 336 -34.88 -13.88 -11.78
C CYS A 336 -36.10 -13.53 -12.62
N HIS A 337 -35.96 -13.54 -13.95
CA HIS A 337 -37.00 -13.19 -14.91
C HIS A 337 -37.76 -11.88 -14.58
N ASP A 338 -37.04 -10.86 -14.09
CA ASP A 338 -37.62 -9.57 -13.67
C ASP A 338 -38.72 -9.68 -12.59
N HIS A 339 -38.67 -10.75 -11.78
CA HIS A 339 -39.61 -11.02 -10.69
C HIS A 339 -38.96 -10.97 -9.30
N ALA A 340 -37.66 -10.70 -9.21
CA ALA A 340 -36.97 -10.36 -7.98
C ALA A 340 -35.90 -9.30 -8.24
N THR A 341 -35.55 -8.54 -7.21
CA THR A 341 -34.48 -7.52 -7.24
C THR A 341 -33.30 -7.86 -6.35
N SER A 342 -33.36 -9.02 -5.68
CA SER A 342 -32.31 -9.56 -4.81
C SER A 342 -32.14 -11.06 -5.05
N CYS A 343 -30.93 -11.54 -4.86
CA CYS A 343 -30.59 -12.95 -4.90
C CYS A 343 -29.39 -13.22 -3.99
N HIS A 344 -29.20 -14.48 -3.63
CA HIS A 344 -28.01 -14.96 -2.94
C HIS A 344 -27.35 -16.11 -3.72
N PHE A 345 -26.08 -16.37 -3.41
CA PHE A 345 -25.35 -17.51 -3.97
C PHE A 345 -25.56 -18.74 -3.11
N ASP A 346 -25.99 -19.86 -3.72
CA ASP A 346 -26.09 -21.16 -3.09
C ASP A 346 -25.03 -22.14 -3.70
N PRO A 347 -24.06 -22.61 -2.90
CA PRO A 347 -23.04 -23.55 -3.37
C PRO A 347 -23.60 -24.89 -3.86
N ALA A 348 -24.67 -25.41 -3.24
CA ALA A 348 -25.27 -26.68 -3.62
C ALA A 348 -25.95 -26.57 -4.98
N VAL A 349 -26.66 -25.46 -5.24
CA VAL A 349 -27.24 -25.16 -6.56
C VAL A 349 -26.14 -25.01 -7.61
N TYR A 350 -25.07 -24.29 -7.29
CA TYR A 350 -23.92 -24.11 -8.19
C TYR A 350 -23.28 -25.45 -8.62
N HIS A 351 -23.04 -26.34 -7.65
CA HIS A 351 -22.47 -27.65 -7.91
C HIS A 351 -23.42 -28.58 -8.66
N ALA A 352 -24.72 -28.57 -8.32
CA ALA A 352 -25.73 -29.34 -9.03
C ALA A 352 -25.84 -28.92 -10.51
N ASN A 353 -25.64 -27.63 -10.80
CA ASN A 353 -25.61 -27.07 -12.15
C ASN A 353 -24.23 -27.14 -12.83
N GLY A 354 -23.33 -28.03 -12.37
CA GLY A 354 -22.03 -28.26 -13.00
C GLY A 354 -21.08 -27.06 -12.94
N ASN A 355 -21.13 -26.28 -11.84
CA ASN A 355 -20.33 -25.08 -11.61
C ASN A 355 -20.62 -23.95 -12.63
N VAL A 356 -21.87 -23.83 -13.08
CA VAL A 356 -22.28 -22.81 -14.07
C VAL A 356 -23.04 -21.63 -13.45
N SER A 357 -24.01 -21.91 -12.58
CA SER A 357 -24.94 -20.92 -11.99
C SER A 357 -25.46 -21.44 -10.65
N GLY A 358 -25.39 -20.58 -9.64
CA GLY A 358 -25.80 -20.86 -8.27
C GLY A 358 -26.60 -19.72 -7.65
N GLY A 359 -27.04 -18.75 -8.44
CA GLY A 359 -27.92 -17.69 -7.96
C GLY A 359 -29.29 -18.25 -7.60
N VAL A 360 -29.83 -17.82 -6.46
CA VAL A 360 -31.19 -18.11 -6.02
C VAL A 360 -31.87 -16.80 -5.70
N CYS A 361 -33.01 -16.55 -6.34
CA CYS A 361 -33.77 -15.32 -6.22
C CYS A 361 -34.51 -15.26 -4.88
N ASP A 362 -34.50 -14.09 -4.26
CA ASP A 362 -35.19 -13.87 -3.00
C ASP A 362 -36.53 -13.18 -3.25
N ASN A 363 -37.58 -13.65 -2.59
CA ASN A 363 -38.91 -13.01 -2.57
C ASN A 363 -39.54 -12.82 -3.96
N CYS A 364 -39.67 -13.89 -4.74
CA CYS A 364 -40.33 -13.86 -6.05
C CYS A 364 -41.71 -13.17 -6.01
N MET A 365 -41.82 -12.10 -6.81
CA MET A 365 -43.00 -11.27 -7.01
C MET A 365 -43.92 -11.88 -8.10
N HIS A 366 -45.00 -11.18 -8.47
CA HIS A 366 -45.86 -11.54 -9.61
C HIS A 366 -46.44 -12.96 -9.57
N ASN A 367 -46.67 -13.50 -8.37
CA ASN A 367 -47.14 -14.87 -8.12
C ASN A 367 -46.23 -15.96 -8.70
N THR A 368 -44.95 -15.65 -8.91
CA THR A 368 -43.93 -16.60 -9.33
C THR A 368 -43.20 -17.22 -8.14
N ASP A 369 -42.56 -18.36 -8.37
CA ASP A 369 -41.85 -19.19 -7.41
C ASP A 369 -40.72 -19.94 -8.14
N GLY A 370 -39.94 -20.73 -7.42
CA GLY A 370 -38.76 -21.42 -7.96
C GLY A 370 -37.45 -20.67 -7.68
N LEU A 371 -36.33 -21.27 -8.10
CA LEU A 371 -35.00 -20.71 -7.80
C LEU A 371 -34.74 -19.40 -8.56
N ASN A 372 -35.32 -19.26 -9.74
CA ASN A 372 -35.17 -18.14 -10.67
C ASN A 372 -36.50 -17.41 -10.90
N CYS A 373 -37.51 -17.65 -10.05
CA CYS A 373 -38.87 -17.16 -10.24
C CYS A 373 -39.50 -17.63 -11.57
N GLU A 374 -39.19 -18.86 -11.99
CA GLU A 374 -39.50 -19.42 -13.30
C GLU A 374 -40.79 -20.25 -13.34
N ILE A 375 -41.39 -20.54 -12.18
CA ILE A 375 -42.66 -21.27 -12.08
C ILE A 375 -43.71 -20.42 -11.36
N CYS A 376 -44.99 -20.78 -11.49
CA CYS A 376 -46.06 -20.13 -10.75
C CYS A 376 -46.23 -20.75 -9.35
N LYS A 377 -46.60 -19.93 -8.37
CA LYS A 377 -47.01 -20.39 -7.03
C LYS A 377 -48.21 -21.34 -7.13
N THR A 378 -48.39 -22.15 -6.09
CA THR A 378 -49.59 -23.00 -5.95
C THR A 378 -50.87 -22.19 -6.19
N HIS A 379 -51.77 -22.74 -7.02
CA HIS A 379 -53.04 -22.11 -7.47
C HIS A 379 -52.93 -21.03 -8.55
N PHE A 380 -51.75 -20.84 -9.15
CA PHE A 380 -51.56 -20.02 -10.34
C PHE A 380 -51.03 -20.87 -11.50
N TYR A 381 -51.30 -20.45 -12.73
CA TYR A 381 -50.89 -21.12 -13.96
C TYR A 381 -50.18 -20.12 -14.87
N GLN A 382 -49.20 -20.63 -15.62
CA GLN A 382 -48.44 -19.84 -16.57
C GLN A 382 -49.25 -19.62 -17.85
N ASP A 383 -49.39 -18.38 -18.29
CA ASP A 383 -49.96 -18.01 -19.58
C ASP A 383 -48.95 -18.34 -20.71
N PRO A 384 -49.22 -19.33 -21.58
CA PRO A 384 -48.28 -19.73 -22.62
C PRO A 384 -48.11 -18.68 -23.73
N SER A 385 -48.95 -17.63 -23.74
CA SER A 385 -48.85 -16.52 -24.71
C SER A 385 -47.96 -15.37 -24.24
N ARG A 386 -47.49 -15.40 -22.99
CA ARG A 386 -46.68 -14.34 -22.38
C ARG A 386 -45.22 -14.74 -22.24
N ASP A 387 -44.35 -13.73 -22.29
CA ASP A 387 -42.94 -13.90 -21.92
C ASP A 387 -42.83 -14.19 -20.42
N LEU A 388 -41.84 -14.99 -20.01
CA LEU A 388 -41.64 -15.33 -18.60
C LEU A 388 -41.32 -14.11 -17.73
N ARG A 389 -40.90 -12.99 -18.32
CA ARG A 389 -40.65 -11.72 -17.61
C ARG A 389 -41.90 -10.85 -17.44
N ASP A 390 -43.04 -11.22 -18.04
CA ASP A 390 -44.28 -10.45 -17.92
C ASP A 390 -44.79 -10.48 -16.47
N PRO A 391 -45.06 -9.32 -15.82
CA PRO A 391 -45.62 -9.25 -14.47
C PRO A 391 -46.95 -10.00 -14.25
N TYR A 392 -47.64 -10.39 -15.33
CA TYR A 392 -48.89 -11.12 -15.32
C TYR A 392 -48.76 -12.51 -15.97
N VAL A 393 -47.54 -13.05 -16.08
CA VAL A 393 -47.30 -14.41 -16.62
C VAL A 393 -48.05 -15.48 -15.81
N CYS A 394 -48.22 -15.28 -14.49
CA CYS A 394 -48.95 -16.19 -13.61
C CYS A 394 -50.32 -15.63 -13.24
N HIS A 395 -51.39 -16.35 -13.59
CA HIS A 395 -52.77 -16.00 -13.28
C HIS A 395 -53.55 -17.19 -12.68
N MET A 396 -54.67 -16.92 -12.03
CA MET A 396 -55.54 -17.95 -11.45
C MET A 396 -56.32 -18.73 -12.51
#